data_AF-A0A9R1RP01-F1
#
_entry.id   AF-A0A9R1RP01-F1
#
_cell.length_a   1.000
_cell.length_b   1.000
_cell.length_c   1.000
_cell.angle_alpha   90.00
_cell.angle_beta   90.00
_cell.angle_gamma   90.00
#
_symmetry.space_group_name_H-M   'P 1'
#
loop_
_entity.id
_entity.type
_entity.pdbx_description
1 polymer ?
#
loop_
_entity_poly.entity_id
_entity_poly.type
_entity_poly.pdbx_seq_one_letter_code
_entity_poly.pdbx_strand_id
1 'polypeptide(L)'
;MARAPVFPALLCLAVLALAGGADARKMVGVYELKRGDFSVKMTNWGATIMSVLVPDSKGNLADVVLGMDTLAEYVNDTSYFGPLNGRVAQRMARGRFVLDGKVYHTYINDGKNAIHGGKRGFSKVIWTVKEYVAGGDSPYITMYYRSFDGEQGFPGDLDVYATYQLTGPYELSIRTNATALNKATPVNFLQHVYLNLGGQGSGDILGHTLQLSASRYTPLDVEMLPSSGRVDPVAGTSYDFRTPMPIGARIRQVMGGKVYGYDINYVIDGEGMRKVAAVRDGASGRALQLWANQPAMQLYTGNGLNNTRGKGGIVYRQYAGFCLETQAYPDAVNHPEFPSVTVRPGQVYKHYMLLKFSF
;
A
#
# COMPACT_ATOMS: atom_id res chain seq x y z
N MET A 1 13.71 36.53 30.84
CA MET A 1 12.93 36.75 29.60
C MET A 1 12.63 35.39 29.00
N ALA A 2 11.35 35.00 29.02
CA ALA A 2 10.89 33.69 28.56
C ALA A 2 10.93 33.59 27.03
N ARG A 3 11.46 32.48 26.49
CA ARG A 3 11.37 32.14 25.07
C ARG A 3 10.01 31.51 24.80
N ALA A 4 9.25 32.11 23.89
CA ALA A 4 7.96 31.58 23.42
C ALA A 4 8.17 30.32 22.55
N PRO A 5 7.25 29.35 22.58
CA PRO A 5 7.33 28.17 21.72
C PRO A 5 6.79 28.51 20.32
N VAL A 6 7.56 28.12 19.31
CA VAL A 6 7.15 28.19 17.90
C VAL A 6 6.23 27.00 17.61
N PHE A 7 4.95 27.26 17.38
CA PHE A 7 4.02 26.27 16.81
C PHE A 7 4.34 26.05 15.32
N PRO A 8 4.30 24.82 14.80
CA PRO A 8 4.47 24.61 13.36
C PRO A 8 3.21 25.09 12.64
N ALA A 9 3.37 26.06 11.74
CA ALA A 9 2.30 26.53 10.87
C ALA A 9 1.88 25.42 9.89
N LEU A 10 0.58 25.13 9.80
CA LEU A 10 0.01 24.33 8.73
C LEU A 10 0.24 25.06 7.39
N LEU A 11 1.10 24.50 6.53
CA LEU A 11 1.24 24.99 5.16
C LEU A 11 0.15 24.36 4.30
N CYS A 12 -0.94 25.10 4.10
CA CYS A 12 -2.06 24.69 3.24
C CYS A 12 -1.77 25.06 1.78
N LEU A 13 -1.65 24.06 0.89
CA LEU A 13 -1.58 24.28 -0.56
C LEU A 13 -2.96 24.02 -1.18
N ALA A 14 -3.55 25.04 -1.81
CA ALA A 14 -4.76 24.89 -2.60
C ALA A 14 -4.39 24.47 -4.04
N VAL A 15 -4.88 23.31 -4.50
CA VAL A 15 -4.73 22.88 -5.90
C VAL A 15 -6.07 23.11 -6.61
N LEU A 16 -6.09 23.92 -7.68
CA LEU A 16 -7.28 24.10 -8.50
C LEU A 16 -7.53 22.85 -9.37
N ALA A 17 -8.65 22.18 -9.13
CA ALA A 17 -9.25 21.27 -10.10
C ALA A 17 -10.27 22.06 -10.94
N LEU A 18 -10.00 22.20 -12.24
CA LEU A 18 -10.93 22.79 -13.20
C LEU A 18 -11.90 21.71 -13.72
N ALA A 19 -13.13 21.70 -13.21
CA ALA A 19 -14.36 21.33 -13.93
C ALA A 19 -15.60 21.60 -13.05
N GLY A 20 -16.43 22.55 -13.50
CA GLY A 20 -17.87 22.72 -13.26
C GLY A 20 -18.49 22.32 -11.90
N GLY A 21 -18.88 23.33 -11.12
CA GLY A 21 -19.70 23.21 -9.91
C GLY A 21 -19.03 23.90 -8.74
N ALA A 22 -19.79 24.54 -7.85
CA ALA A 22 -19.28 25.16 -6.63
C ALA A 22 -18.85 24.08 -5.62
N ASP A 23 -17.84 23.29 -5.97
CA ASP A 23 -17.19 22.35 -5.08
C ASP A 23 -16.28 23.15 -4.14
N ALA A 24 -16.53 23.03 -2.83
CA ALA A 24 -15.60 23.48 -1.82
C ALA A 24 -14.20 22.97 -2.19
N ARG A 25 -13.24 23.89 -2.38
CA ARG A 25 -11.86 23.54 -2.78
C ARG A 25 -11.35 22.43 -1.85
N LYS A 26 -11.08 21.24 -2.40
CA LYS A 26 -10.50 20.14 -1.62
C LYS A 26 -9.09 20.56 -1.21
N MET A 27 -8.91 20.78 0.09
CA MET A 27 -7.62 21.18 0.67
C MET A 27 -6.73 19.94 0.82
N VAL A 28 -5.47 20.04 0.40
CA VAL A 28 -4.46 19.02 0.68
C VAL A 28 -3.75 19.39 1.98
N GLY A 29 -3.58 18.41 2.87
CA GLY A 29 -2.95 18.59 4.17
C GLY A 29 -2.10 17.40 4.59
N VAL A 30 -1.33 17.61 5.65
CA VAL A 30 -0.60 16.56 6.39
C VAL A 30 -1.23 16.45 7.79
N TYR A 31 -1.48 15.23 8.22
CA TYR A 31 -2.18 14.88 9.45
C TYR A 31 -1.30 13.93 10.26
N GLU A 32 -1.31 14.06 11.58
CA GLU A 32 -0.52 13.22 12.48
C GLU A 32 -1.45 12.54 13.49
N LEU A 33 -1.39 11.21 13.54
CA LEU A 33 -1.96 10.42 14.62
C LEU A 33 -0.84 10.13 15.62
N LYS A 34 -1.05 10.44 16.89
CA LYS A 34 -0.04 10.23 17.93
C LYS A 34 -0.61 9.63 19.20
N ARG A 35 0.02 8.56 19.67
CA ARG A 35 -0.26 7.91 20.96
C ARG A 35 1.07 7.62 21.65
N GLY A 36 1.42 8.46 22.62
CA GLY A 36 2.74 8.42 23.27
C GLY A 36 3.87 8.66 22.27
N ASP A 37 4.77 7.69 22.20
CA ASP A 37 5.95 7.56 21.37
C ASP A 37 5.67 6.89 20.00
N PHE A 38 4.43 6.43 19.75
CA PHE A 38 3.98 5.98 18.44
C PHE A 38 3.32 7.12 17.66
N SER A 39 3.86 7.45 16.47
CA SER A 39 3.30 8.49 15.60
C SER A 39 3.21 8.03 14.15
N VAL A 40 2.12 8.38 13.47
CA VAL A 40 1.89 8.12 12.05
C VAL A 40 1.50 9.42 11.37
N LYS A 41 2.28 9.83 10.35
CA LYS A 41 1.93 11.00 9.53
C LYS A 41 1.37 10.57 8.19
N MET A 42 0.35 11.29 7.74
CA MET A 42 -0.40 10.98 6.54
C MET A 42 -0.71 12.25 5.75
N THR A 43 -0.91 12.11 4.44
CA THR A 43 -1.56 13.14 3.63
C THR A 43 -2.82 12.59 2.98
N ASN A 44 -3.83 13.46 2.82
CA ASN A 44 -5.03 13.13 2.06
C ASN A 44 -4.81 13.18 0.53
N TRP A 45 -3.62 13.53 0.04
CA TRP A 45 -3.20 13.19 -1.33
C TRP A 45 -2.92 11.68 -1.39
N GLY A 46 -3.76 10.94 -2.12
CA GLY A 46 -3.60 9.50 -2.28
C GLY A 46 -3.85 8.65 -1.02
N ALA A 47 -4.41 9.25 0.04
CA ALA A 47 -4.50 8.63 1.37
C ALA A 47 -3.15 8.02 1.80
N THR A 48 -2.09 8.81 1.68
CA THR A 48 -0.70 8.34 1.73
C THR A 48 -0.16 8.34 3.16
N ILE A 49 0.46 7.23 3.56
CA ILE A 49 1.27 7.17 4.78
C ILE A 49 2.66 7.72 4.47
N MET A 50 3.05 8.79 5.17
CA MET A 50 4.32 9.49 4.95
C MET A 50 5.41 9.10 5.97
N SER A 51 5.00 8.72 7.18
CA SER A 51 5.90 8.44 8.30
C SER A 51 5.25 7.49 9.31
N VAL A 52 6.03 6.58 9.88
CA VAL A 52 5.64 5.72 11.00
C VAL A 52 6.81 5.68 11.98
N LEU A 53 6.70 6.41 13.09
CA LEU A 53 7.71 6.51 14.14
C LEU A 53 7.45 5.46 15.23
N VAL A 54 8.40 4.57 15.44
CA VAL A 54 8.35 3.53 16.50
C VAL A 54 9.70 3.37 17.20
N PRO A 55 9.74 3.01 18.49
CA PRO A 55 10.98 2.80 19.22
C PRO A 55 11.67 1.50 18.79
N ASP A 56 12.98 1.43 19.04
CA ASP A 56 13.77 0.20 19.04
C ASP A 56 13.81 -0.43 20.44
N SER A 57 14.56 -1.53 20.60
CA SER A 57 14.69 -2.22 21.90
C SER A 57 15.40 -1.39 22.99
N LYS A 58 15.94 -0.21 22.64
CA LYS A 58 16.62 0.74 23.53
C LYS A 58 15.81 2.03 23.71
N GLY A 59 14.61 2.13 23.13
CA GLY A 59 13.75 3.31 23.19
C GLY A 59 14.05 4.40 22.15
N ASN A 60 14.98 4.19 21.21
CA ASN A 60 15.26 5.17 20.16
C ASN A 60 14.19 5.14 19.07
N LEU A 61 13.57 6.28 18.81
CA LEU A 61 12.60 6.43 17.74
C LEU A 61 13.27 6.48 16.36
N ALA A 62 12.73 5.73 15.41
CA ALA A 62 13.04 5.91 14.00
C ALA A 62 11.78 5.82 13.15
N ASP A 63 11.82 6.48 12.00
CA ASP A 63 10.79 6.36 10.98
C ASP A 63 11.04 5.09 10.18
N VAL A 64 10.14 4.11 10.26
CA VAL A 64 10.33 2.79 9.64
C VAL A 64 9.71 2.67 8.25
N VAL A 65 9.24 3.77 7.66
CA VAL A 65 8.75 3.78 6.27
C VAL A 65 9.57 4.72 5.40
N LEU A 66 9.81 4.34 4.15
CA LEU A 66 10.40 5.26 3.16
C LEU A 66 9.37 6.30 2.73
N GLY A 67 9.84 7.43 2.22
CA GLY A 67 8.97 8.46 1.68
C GLY A 67 9.71 9.74 1.34
N MET A 68 8.94 10.82 1.22
CA MET A 68 9.41 12.17 0.91
C MET A 68 9.04 13.14 2.04
N ASP A 69 9.64 14.33 2.05
CA ASP A 69 9.44 15.31 3.12
C ASP A 69 8.20 16.18 2.86
N THR A 70 7.88 16.44 1.59
CA THR A 70 6.88 17.46 1.21
C THR A 70 5.76 16.89 0.34
N LEU A 71 4.57 17.52 0.42
CA LEU A 71 3.43 17.20 -0.44
C LEU A 71 3.76 17.34 -1.93
N ALA A 72 4.54 18.36 -2.31
CA ALA A 72 4.92 18.61 -3.69
C ALA A 72 5.78 17.46 -4.27
N GLU A 73 6.64 16.86 -3.44
CA GLU A 73 7.40 15.67 -3.84
C GLU A 73 6.44 14.47 -4.04
N TYR A 74 5.48 14.21 -3.13
CA TYR A 74 4.49 13.14 -3.30
C TYR A 74 3.57 13.30 -4.52
N VAL A 75 3.24 14.53 -4.91
CA VAL A 75 2.47 14.79 -6.14
C VAL A 75 3.23 14.35 -7.39
N ASN A 76 4.56 14.44 -7.36
CA ASN A 76 5.45 14.06 -8.45
C ASN A 76 6.05 12.65 -8.28
N ASP A 77 5.66 11.93 -7.23
CA ASP A 77 6.20 10.61 -6.94
C ASP A 77 5.80 9.59 -8.01
N THR A 78 6.80 8.82 -8.43
CA THR A 78 6.66 7.71 -9.37
C THR A 78 6.99 6.36 -8.74
N SER A 79 7.48 6.36 -7.50
CA SER A 79 7.83 5.15 -6.73
C SER A 79 6.66 4.60 -5.92
N TYR A 80 5.56 5.36 -5.79
CA TYR A 80 4.38 5.01 -4.98
C TYR A 80 4.74 4.81 -3.50
N PHE A 81 5.38 5.78 -2.86
CA PHE A 81 5.70 5.72 -1.44
C PHE A 81 4.46 5.90 -0.57
N GLY A 82 3.90 4.79 -0.09
CA GLY A 82 2.86 4.76 0.92
C GLY A 82 1.41 5.08 0.51
N PRO A 83 1.00 5.35 -0.75
CA PRO A 83 -0.39 5.66 -1.06
C PRO A 83 -1.28 4.42 -1.02
N LEU A 84 -2.59 4.68 -0.96
CA LEU A 84 -3.62 3.69 -1.27
C LEU A 84 -3.81 3.61 -2.79
N ASN A 85 -3.61 2.44 -3.37
CA ASN A 85 -3.81 2.20 -4.81
C ASN A 85 -5.18 1.56 -5.09
N GLY A 86 -5.80 1.99 -6.18
CA GLY A 86 -7.12 1.56 -6.66
C GLY A 86 -7.51 2.37 -7.92
N ARG A 87 -8.61 2.06 -8.61
CA ARG A 87 -9.70 1.14 -8.23
C ARG A 87 -9.33 -0.35 -8.24
N VAL A 88 -8.44 -0.74 -9.15
CA VAL A 88 -7.86 -2.09 -9.22
C VAL A 88 -6.34 -1.96 -9.12
N ALA A 89 -5.80 -2.42 -8.00
CA ALA A 89 -4.39 -2.44 -7.73
C ALA A 89 -3.66 -3.61 -8.43
N GLN A 90 -2.33 -3.51 -8.52
CA GLN A 90 -1.47 -4.36 -9.34
C GLN A 90 -1.84 -4.34 -10.82
N ARG A 91 -1.18 -5.19 -11.61
CA ARG A 91 -1.33 -5.24 -13.06
C ARG A 91 -2.64 -5.89 -13.49
N MET A 92 -3.18 -5.38 -14.59
CA MET A 92 -4.28 -5.97 -15.35
C MET A 92 -3.89 -6.04 -16.82
N ALA A 93 -4.01 -7.23 -17.40
CA ALA A 93 -3.55 -7.52 -18.75
C ALA A 93 -4.25 -6.62 -19.77
N ARG A 94 -3.45 -6.02 -20.66
CA ARG A 94 -3.92 -5.23 -21.82
C ARG A 94 -4.79 -4.02 -21.47
N GLY A 95 -4.86 -3.62 -20.20
CA GLY A 95 -5.79 -2.60 -19.73
C GLY A 95 -7.23 -2.92 -20.12
N ARG A 96 -7.62 -4.19 -20.05
CA ARG A 96 -8.90 -4.67 -20.58
C ARG A 96 -9.47 -5.75 -19.68
N PHE A 97 -10.78 -5.78 -19.55
CA PHE A 97 -11.53 -6.88 -18.94
C PHE A 97 -12.94 -7.02 -19.50
N VAL A 98 -13.61 -8.13 -19.20
CA VAL A 98 -15.01 -8.37 -19.54
C VAL A 98 -15.82 -8.45 -18.26
N LEU A 99 -16.92 -7.70 -18.19
CA LEU A 99 -17.84 -7.73 -17.05
C LEU A 99 -19.28 -7.76 -17.56
N ASP A 100 -20.05 -8.75 -17.11
CA ASP A 100 -21.44 -8.99 -17.53
C ASP A 100 -21.61 -8.96 -19.07
N GLY A 101 -20.67 -9.61 -19.77
CA GLY A 101 -20.65 -9.71 -21.24
C GLY A 101 -20.14 -8.46 -21.98
N LYS A 102 -19.88 -7.35 -21.28
CA LYS A 102 -19.38 -6.11 -21.88
C LYS A 102 -17.86 -5.98 -21.72
N VAL A 103 -17.20 -5.55 -22.79
CA VAL A 103 -15.77 -5.24 -22.79
C VAL A 103 -15.54 -3.84 -22.23
N TYR A 104 -14.58 -3.72 -21.31
CA TYR A 104 -14.11 -2.46 -20.77
C TYR A 104 -12.62 -2.28 -21.06
N HIS A 105 -12.22 -1.03 -21.30
CA HIS A 105 -10.84 -0.64 -21.51
C HIS A 105 -10.47 0.41 -20.46
N THR A 106 -9.34 0.22 -19.81
CA THR A 106 -8.77 1.13 -18.82
C THR A 106 -7.51 1.79 -19.37
N TYR A 107 -7.05 2.82 -18.67
CA TYR A 107 -5.82 3.51 -19.07
C TYR A 107 -4.61 2.57 -18.98
N ILE A 108 -3.86 2.44 -20.07
CA ILE A 108 -2.59 1.69 -20.15
C ILE A 108 -1.46 2.61 -19.68
N ASN A 109 -0.87 2.30 -18.53
CA ASN A 109 0.22 3.06 -17.91
C ASN A 109 1.46 2.22 -17.59
N ASP A 110 1.47 0.93 -17.93
CA ASP A 110 2.63 0.05 -17.73
C ASP A 110 2.86 -0.85 -18.95
N GLY A 111 3.65 -0.35 -19.90
CA GLY A 111 3.88 -1.02 -21.18
C GLY A 111 2.57 -1.19 -21.96
N LYS A 112 2.10 -2.44 -22.05
CA LYS A 112 0.83 -2.80 -22.71
C LYS A 112 -0.30 -3.01 -21.69
N ASN A 113 -0.03 -2.91 -20.39
CA ASN A 113 -0.93 -3.27 -19.31
C ASN A 113 -1.37 -2.04 -18.51
N ALA A 114 -2.40 -2.19 -17.70
CA ALA A 114 -2.77 -1.19 -16.69
C ALA A 114 -2.20 -1.60 -15.34
N ILE A 115 -1.79 -0.65 -14.51
CA ILE A 115 -1.32 -0.90 -13.14
C ILE A 115 -1.85 0.16 -12.18
N HIS A 116 -2.17 -0.26 -10.95
CA HIS A 116 -2.54 0.62 -9.83
C HIS A 116 -3.67 1.61 -10.17
N GLY A 117 -4.67 1.13 -10.91
CA GLY A 117 -5.86 1.90 -11.29
C GLY A 117 -5.64 2.94 -12.40
N GLY A 118 -4.48 2.99 -13.04
CA GLY A 118 -4.21 3.84 -14.21
C GLY A 118 -3.45 5.14 -13.90
N LYS A 119 -3.45 6.07 -14.85
CA LYS A 119 -2.66 7.32 -14.79
C LYS A 119 -3.00 8.19 -13.59
N ARG A 120 -4.29 8.29 -13.27
CA ARG A 120 -4.82 9.03 -12.12
C ARG A 120 -5.67 8.08 -11.27
N GLY A 121 -5.04 6.99 -10.80
CA GLY A 121 -5.62 6.10 -9.80
C GLY A 121 -5.75 6.78 -8.43
N PHE A 122 -6.22 6.01 -7.43
CA PHE A 122 -6.54 6.50 -6.10
C PHE A 122 -5.37 7.12 -5.34
N SER A 123 -4.14 6.80 -5.74
CA SER A 123 -2.90 7.36 -5.20
C SER A 123 -2.59 8.78 -5.67
N LYS A 124 -3.31 9.29 -6.68
CA LYS A 124 -3.04 10.57 -7.34
C LYS A 124 -4.26 11.50 -7.36
N VAL A 125 -5.09 11.40 -6.34
CA VAL A 125 -6.29 12.20 -6.14
C VAL A 125 -6.36 12.75 -4.72
N ILE A 126 -7.11 13.82 -4.53
CA ILE A 126 -7.35 14.40 -3.21
C ILE A 126 -8.54 13.71 -2.57
N TRP A 127 -8.29 13.04 -1.45
CA TRP A 127 -9.30 12.45 -0.60
C TRP A 127 -9.88 13.51 0.34
N THR A 128 -11.19 13.47 0.56
CA THR A 128 -11.86 14.32 1.54
C THR A 128 -11.64 13.74 2.94
N VAL A 129 -11.07 14.52 3.85
CA VAL A 129 -11.01 14.13 5.27
C VAL A 129 -12.39 14.31 5.89
N LYS A 130 -13.02 13.21 6.31
CA LYS A 130 -14.36 13.21 6.91
C LYS A 130 -14.29 13.40 8.42
N GLU A 131 -13.33 12.75 9.06
CA GLU A 131 -13.12 12.76 10.51
C GLU A 131 -11.63 12.68 10.80
N TYR A 132 -11.17 13.38 11.84
CA TYR A 132 -9.78 13.39 12.28
C TYR A 132 -9.69 13.66 13.78
N VAL A 133 -9.07 12.72 14.50
CA VAL A 133 -8.76 12.80 15.92
C VAL A 133 -7.26 12.55 16.06
N ALA A 134 -6.49 13.60 16.35
CA ALA A 134 -5.03 13.57 16.30
C ALA A 134 -4.37 12.78 17.44
N GLY A 135 -4.98 12.75 18.63
CA GLY A 135 -4.43 12.13 19.83
C GLY A 135 -5.48 11.51 20.75
N GLY A 136 -5.03 11.03 21.91
CA GLY A 136 -5.87 10.33 22.89
C GLY A 136 -5.66 8.81 22.85
N ASP A 137 -6.63 8.06 23.40
CA ASP A 137 -6.49 6.61 23.54
C ASP A 137 -6.65 5.86 22.21
N SER A 138 -7.35 6.43 21.24
CA SER A 138 -7.49 5.85 19.90
C SER A 138 -7.60 6.91 18.81
N PRO A 139 -6.51 7.63 18.49
CA PRO A 139 -6.51 8.61 17.40
C PRO A 139 -6.73 7.93 16.06
N TYR A 140 -7.46 8.61 15.17
CA TYR A 140 -7.80 8.11 13.84
C TYR A 140 -8.02 9.23 12.82
N ILE A 141 -7.97 8.87 11.55
CA ILE A 141 -8.41 9.69 10.43
C ILE A 141 -9.23 8.83 9.47
N THR A 142 -10.39 9.34 9.04
CA THR A 142 -11.22 8.72 8.00
C THR A 142 -11.23 9.62 6.77
N MET A 143 -10.77 9.07 5.65
CA MET A 143 -10.72 9.72 4.35
C MET A 143 -11.76 9.11 3.41
N TYR A 144 -12.32 9.92 2.53
CA TYR A 144 -13.36 9.54 1.58
C TYR A 144 -13.00 9.95 0.16
N TYR A 145 -13.26 9.07 -0.79
CA TYR A 145 -13.18 9.36 -2.21
C TYR A 145 -14.36 8.74 -2.96
N ARG A 146 -14.96 9.51 -3.87
CA ARG A 146 -15.94 9.02 -4.83
C ARG A 146 -15.28 8.89 -6.18
N SER A 147 -15.16 7.66 -6.64
CA SER A 147 -14.69 7.32 -7.98
C SER A 147 -15.91 7.23 -8.89
N PHE A 148 -16.04 8.12 -9.87
CA PHE A 148 -17.22 8.20 -10.73
C PHE A 148 -17.23 7.12 -11.83
N ASP A 149 -18.40 6.84 -12.40
CA ASP A 149 -18.57 5.94 -13.55
C ASP A 149 -17.71 6.35 -14.75
N GLY A 150 -16.85 5.45 -15.21
CA GLY A 150 -15.88 5.69 -16.29
C GLY A 150 -14.54 6.23 -15.83
N GLU A 151 -14.33 6.51 -14.54
CA GLU A 151 -13.03 6.96 -14.04
C GLU A 151 -11.94 5.95 -14.37
N GLN A 152 -10.90 6.39 -15.08
CA GLN A 152 -9.81 5.56 -15.61
C GLN A 152 -10.28 4.36 -16.47
N GLY A 153 -11.55 4.36 -16.92
CA GLY A 153 -12.18 3.30 -17.71
C GLY A 153 -13.00 2.27 -16.92
N PHE A 154 -13.11 2.41 -15.60
CA PHE A 154 -13.88 1.47 -14.76
C PHE A 154 -15.37 1.86 -14.70
N PRO A 155 -16.31 0.90 -14.84
CA PRO A 155 -17.74 1.18 -14.75
C PRO A 155 -18.20 1.45 -13.33
N GLY A 156 -19.24 2.27 -13.19
CA GLY A 156 -19.96 2.47 -11.94
C GLY A 156 -19.32 3.46 -10.98
N ASP A 157 -20.17 4.14 -10.24
CA ASP A 157 -19.77 4.96 -9.10
C ASP A 157 -19.36 4.04 -7.94
N LEU A 158 -18.23 4.35 -7.33
CA LEU A 158 -17.70 3.65 -6.18
C LEU A 158 -17.37 4.66 -5.07
N ASP A 159 -18.10 4.56 -3.96
CA ASP A 159 -17.79 5.31 -2.74
C ASP A 159 -16.76 4.52 -1.93
N VAL A 160 -15.66 5.17 -1.54
CA VAL A 160 -14.54 4.53 -0.84
C VAL A 160 -14.20 5.30 0.43
N TYR A 161 -14.05 4.56 1.52
CA TYR A 161 -13.63 5.07 2.82
C TYR A 161 -12.37 4.36 3.27
N ALA A 162 -11.35 5.12 3.63
CA ALA A 162 -10.10 4.63 4.20
C ALA A 162 -9.92 5.22 5.60
N THR A 163 -9.94 4.37 6.62
CA THR A 163 -9.73 4.76 8.02
C THR A 163 -8.41 4.20 8.53
N TYR A 164 -7.57 5.09 9.05
CA TYR A 164 -6.30 4.77 9.70
C TYR A 164 -6.43 5.10 11.18
N GLN A 165 -6.08 4.15 12.05
CA GLN A 165 -6.34 4.27 13.48
C GLN A 165 -5.24 3.63 14.30
N LEU A 166 -4.79 4.32 15.35
CA LEU A 166 -3.95 3.72 16.37
C LEU A 166 -4.86 3.03 17.39
N THR A 167 -5.03 1.72 17.21
CA THR A 167 -6.02 0.93 17.98
C THR A 167 -5.49 0.43 19.32
N GLY A 168 -4.18 0.28 19.43
CA GLY A 168 -3.44 -0.17 20.60
C GLY A 168 -2.07 0.49 20.68
N PRO A 169 -1.28 0.23 21.74
CA PRO A 169 0.15 0.55 21.74
C PRO A 169 0.81 -0.07 20.51
N TYR A 170 1.41 0.75 19.65
CA TYR A 170 2.16 0.29 18.47
C TYR A 170 1.34 -0.54 17.47
N GLU A 171 0.02 -0.33 17.41
CA GLU A 171 -0.89 -1.00 16.49
C GLU A 171 -1.57 -0.01 15.54
N LEU A 172 -1.20 -0.04 14.26
CA LEU A 172 -1.85 0.73 13.20
C LEU A 172 -2.85 -0.15 12.46
N SER A 173 -4.14 0.14 12.63
CA SER A 173 -5.24 -0.45 11.88
C SER A 173 -5.55 0.38 10.63
N ILE A 174 -5.70 -0.29 9.50
CA ILE A 174 -6.08 0.31 8.21
C ILE A 174 -7.33 -0.42 7.73
N ARG A 175 -8.42 0.31 7.55
CA ARG A 175 -9.69 -0.23 7.08
C ARG A 175 -10.15 0.52 5.84
N THR A 176 -10.19 -0.19 4.72
CA THR A 176 -10.65 0.35 3.44
C THR A 176 -11.93 -0.36 3.02
N ASN A 177 -13.04 0.36 3.01
CA ASN A 177 -14.33 -0.16 2.56
C ASN A 177 -14.74 0.55 1.27
N ALA A 178 -15.36 -0.18 0.35
CA ALA A 178 -15.92 0.41 -0.86
C ALA A 178 -17.30 -0.16 -1.19
N THR A 179 -18.18 0.70 -1.67
CA THR A 179 -19.56 0.33 -2.03
C THR A 179 -19.81 0.71 -3.48
N ALA A 180 -20.14 -0.29 -4.30
CA ALA A 180 -20.61 -0.05 -5.66
C ALA A 180 -22.05 0.50 -5.59
N LEU A 181 -22.32 1.63 -6.24
CA LEU A 181 -23.60 2.31 -6.07
C LEU A 181 -24.61 1.96 -7.16
N ASN A 182 -24.17 1.94 -8.42
CA ASN A 182 -25.08 1.90 -9.56
C ASN A 182 -24.74 0.84 -10.62
N LYS A 183 -23.48 0.36 -10.70
CA LYS A 183 -23.06 -0.71 -11.61
C LYS A 183 -22.09 -1.65 -10.92
N ALA A 184 -22.01 -2.88 -11.40
CA ALA A 184 -20.94 -3.78 -11.00
C ALA A 184 -19.58 -3.24 -11.46
N THR A 185 -18.54 -3.42 -10.65
CA THR A 185 -17.17 -2.99 -10.96
C THR A 185 -16.14 -3.92 -10.31
N PRO A 186 -14.97 -4.16 -10.92
CA PRO A 186 -13.86 -4.76 -10.19
C PRO A 186 -13.34 -3.78 -9.13
N VAL A 187 -12.96 -4.31 -7.97
CA VAL A 187 -12.35 -3.57 -6.85
C VAL A 187 -11.22 -4.42 -6.27
N ASN A 188 -10.02 -3.85 -6.22
CA ASN A 188 -8.86 -4.41 -5.54
C ASN A 188 -8.00 -3.26 -5.04
N PHE A 189 -7.74 -3.20 -3.74
CA PHE A 189 -6.91 -2.15 -3.15
C PHE A 189 -5.63 -2.73 -2.58
N LEU A 190 -4.62 -1.87 -2.45
CA LEU A 190 -3.44 -2.13 -1.62
C LEU A 190 -2.86 -0.83 -1.08
N GLN A 191 -2.23 -0.91 0.09
CA GLN A 191 -1.41 0.18 0.62
C GLN A 191 0.06 -0.07 0.28
N HIS A 192 0.71 0.84 -0.44
CA HIS A 192 2.04 0.62 -1.00
C HIS A 192 3.16 1.18 -0.09
N VAL A 193 3.20 0.72 1.16
CA VAL A 193 4.18 1.20 2.15
C VAL A 193 5.51 0.44 2.01
N TYR A 194 6.58 1.18 1.75
CA TYR A 194 7.94 0.65 1.81
C TYR A 194 8.44 0.70 3.24
N LEU A 195 8.68 -0.46 3.84
CA LEU A 195 9.15 -0.63 5.20
C LEU A 195 10.67 -0.84 5.24
N ASN A 196 11.31 -0.23 6.24
CA ASN A 196 12.63 -0.60 6.71
C ASN A 196 12.65 -0.49 8.24
N LEU A 197 12.58 -1.63 8.94
CA LEU A 197 12.50 -1.65 10.41
C LEU A 197 13.78 -1.14 11.10
N GLY A 198 14.92 -1.08 10.42
CA GLY A 198 16.11 -0.41 10.94
C GLY A 198 15.96 1.12 10.96
N GLY A 199 15.01 1.65 10.18
CA GLY A 199 14.76 3.06 9.93
C GLY A 199 14.97 3.40 8.45
N GLN A 200 14.28 4.43 7.95
CA GLN A 200 14.24 4.79 6.53
C GLN A 200 15.63 5.09 5.92
N GLY A 201 16.57 5.55 6.75
CA GLY A 201 17.97 5.81 6.35
C GLY A 201 18.98 4.74 6.74
N SER A 202 18.54 3.54 7.14
CA SER A 202 19.43 2.51 7.69
C SER A 202 20.17 1.65 6.65
N GLY A 203 19.91 1.86 5.36
CA GLY A 203 20.52 1.08 4.28
C GLY A 203 19.54 0.08 3.68
N ASP A 204 20.02 -1.12 3.34
CA ASP A 204 19.20 -2.16 2.71
C ASP A 204 18.43 -3.02 3.72
N ILE A 205 17.46 -3.77 3.22
CA ILE A 205 16.58 -4.66 3.98
C ILE A 205 17.00 -6.14 3.94
N LEU A 206 18.18 -6.45 3.39
CA LEU A 206 18.55 -7.84 3.09
C LEU A 206 18.73 -8.69 4.37
N GLY A 207 19.07 -8.04 5.48
CA GLY A 207 19.20 -8.66 6.80
C GLY A 207 17.89 -8.86 7.56
N HIS A 208 16.78 -8.23 7.14
CA HIS A 208 15.48 -8.44 7.79
C HIS A 208 15.06 -9.90 7.65
N THR A 209 14.66 -10.50 8.76
CA THR A 209 14.13 -11.87 8.78
C THR A 209 12.63 -11.82 8.51
N LEU A 210 12.19 -12.44 7.42
CA LEU A 210 10.79 -12.51 6.98
C LEU A 210 10.24 -13.93 7.21
N GLN A 211 9.01 -14.01 7.68
CA GLN A 211 8.17 -15.20 7.66
C GLN A 211 6.81 -14.85 7.05
N LEU A 212 6.31 -15.69 6.15
CA LEU A 212 5.01 -15.55 5.49
C LEU A 212 4.11 -16.75 5.79
N SER A 213 2.83 -16.47 6.09
CA SER A 213 1.78 -17.48 6.18
C SER A 213 1.23 -17.80 4.78
N ALA A 214 2.10 -18.28 3.90
CA ALA A 214 1.76 -18.56 2.50
C ALA A 214 2.44 -19.84 2.02
N SER A 215 1.64 -20.83 1.63
CA SER A 215 2.11 -22.09 1.07
C SER A 215 2.20 -22.11 -0.45
N ARG A 216 1.67 -21.08 -1.11
CA ARG A 216 1.59 -20.97 -2.57
C ARG A 216 1.84 -19.54 -3.06
N TYR A 217 2.14 -19.39 -4.34
CA TYR A 217 2.32 -18.10 -5.02
C TYR A 217 1.74 -18.16 -6.45
N THR A 218 1.54 -17.01 -7.09
CA THR A 218 1.12 -16.94 -8.49
C THR A 218 2.35 -16.69 -9.38
N PRO A 219 2.80 -17.67 -10.19
CA PRO A 219 3.93 -17.48 -11.10
C PRO A 219 3.63 -16.39 -12.12
N LEU A 220 4.58 -15.49 -12.32
CA LEU A 220 4.47 -14.37 -13.23
C LEU A 220 5.20 -14.65 -14.56
N ASP A 221 4.66 -14.12 -15.64
CA ASP A 221 5.31 -14.11 -16.95
C ASP A 221 6.31 -12.94 -17.09
N VAL A 222 6.86 -12.78 -18.29
CA VAL A 222 7.84 -11.72 -18.60
C VAL A 222 7.24 -10.30 -18.56
N GLU A 223 5.91 -10.17 -18.62
CA GLU A 223 5.18 -8.90 -18.44
C GLU A 223 4.75 -8.68 -16.98
N MET A 224 5.21 -9.53 -16.05
CA MET A 224 4.87 -9.52 -14.63
C MET A 224 3.39 -9.76 -14.36
N LEU A 225 2.73 -10.59 -15.18
CA LEU A 225 1.33 -11.00 -15.06
C LEU A 225 1.23 -12.50 -14.72
N PRO A 226 0.23 -12.93 -13.92
CA PRO A 226 -0.03 -14.34 -13.66
C PRO A 226 -0.79 -15.01 -14.81
N SER A 227 -0.42 -14.75 -16.07
CA SER A 227 -1.23 -15.09 -17.26
C SER A 227 -1.52 -16.58 -17.46
N SER A 228 -0.80 -17.47 -16.76
CA SER A 228 -1.09 -18.90 -16.76
C SER A 228 -2.27 -19.31 -15.89
N GLY A 229 -2.74 -18.44 -14.98
CA GLY A 229 -3.75 -18.78 -13.99
C GLY A 229 -3.28 -19.74 -12.89
N ARG A 230 -1.99 -20.15 -12.92
CA ARG A 230 -1.48 -21.15 -11.98
C ARG A 230 -1.24 -20.57 -10.60
N VAL A 231 -1.34 -21.46 -9.61
CA VAL A 231 -1.00 -21.22 -8.21
C VAL A 231 -0.09 -22.37 -7.78
N ASP A 232 1.20 -22.10 -7.67
CA ASP A 232 2.24 -23.11 -7.46
C ASP A 232 2.70 -23.13 -5.98
N PRO A 233 3.13 -24.28 -5.45
CA PRO A 233 3.63 -24.36 -4.08
C PRO A 233 4.96 -23.59 -3.93
N VAL A 234 5.14 -22.92 -2.79
CA VAL A 234 6.44 -22.27 -2.47
C VAL A 234 7.51 -23.29 -2.07
N ALA A 235 7.09 -24.48 -1.62
CA ALA A 235 7.99 -25.52 -1.10
C ALA A 235 9.07 -25.90 -2.12
N GLY A 236 10.33 -25.89 -1.67
CA GLY A 236 11.48 -26.22 -2.53
C GLY A 236 11.90 -25.10 -3.50
N THR A 237 11.26 -23.93 -3.44
CA THR A 237 11.60 -22.76 -4.27
C THR A 237 12.30 -21.67 -3.46
N SER A 238 12.84 -20.66 -4.16
CA SER A 238 13.39 -19.45 -3.53
C SER A 238 12.33 -18.55 -2.87
N TYR A 239 11.04 -18.83 -3.12
CA TYR A 239 9.90 -18.12 -2.53
C TYR A 239 9.47 -18.70 -1.17
N ASP A 240 10.11 -19.75 -0.65
CA ASP A 240 9.65 -20.40 0.59
C ASP A 240 9.99 -19.62 1.88
N PHE A 241 9.14 -18.68 2.28
CA PHE A 241 9.25 -17.95 3.56
C PHE A 241 8.37 -18.52 4.67
N ARG A 242 7.92 -19.79 4.58
CA ARG A 242 7.07 -20.40 5.63
C ARG A 242 7.79 -20.48 6.98
N THR A 243 9.11 -20.65 6.95
CA THR A 243 10.00 -20.50 8.09
C THR A 243 10.73 -19.16 8.03
N PRO A 244 11.06 -18.53 9.19
CA PRO A 244 11.81 -17.29 9.23
C PRO A 244 13.12 -17.37 8.42
N MET A 245 13.33 -16.43 7.50
CA MET A 245 14.48 -16.40 6.60
C MET A 245 14.90 -14.95 6.31
N PRO A 246 16.20 -14.61 6.28
CA PRO A 246 16.63 -13.30 5.80
C PRO A 246 16.15 -13.05 4.38
N ILE A 247 15.62 -11.86 4.10
CA ILE A 247 15.12 -11.51 2.77
C ILE A 247 16.23 -11.69 1.71
N GLY A 248 17.46 -11.31 2.05
CA GLY A 248 18.62 -11.43 1.16
C GLY A 248 19.10 -12.85 0.88
N ALA A 249 18.68 -13.88 1.65
CA ALA A 249 19.27 -15.21 1.60
C ALA A 249 19.19 -15.87 0.21
N ARG A 250 18.10 -15.62 -0.53
CA ARG A 250 17.84 -16.19 -1.86
C ARG A 250 17.48 -15.15 -2.93
N ILE A 251 17.63 -13.86 -2.62
CA ILE A 251 17.15 -12.76 -3.48
C ILE A 251 17.76 -12.75 -4.89
N ARG A 252 18.99 -13.28 -5.04
CA ARG A 252 19.70 -13.38 -6.32
C ARG A 252 19.28 -14.59 -7.18
N GLN A 253 18.39 -15.43 -6.66
CA GLN A 253 17.86 -16.60 -7.38
C GLN A 253 16.53 -16.29 -8.09
N VAL A 254 15.99 -15.09 -7.88
CA VAL A 254 14.68 -14.67 -8.41
C VAL A 254 14.81 -13.34 -9.15
N MET A 255 14.01 -13.19 -10.20
CA MET A 255 13.91 -11.96 -10.97
C MET A 255 12.60 -11.26 -10.64
N GLY A 256 12.69 -10.02 -10.16
CA GLY A 256 11.57 -9.12 -9.93
C GLY A 256 11.48 -8.16 -11.12
N GLY A 257 10.96 -8.64 -12.24
CA GLY A 257 11.07 -7.97 -13.53
C GLY A 257 12.43 -8.19 -14.18
N LYS A 258 13.14 -7.10 -14.50
CA LYS A 258 14.45 -7.16 -15.20
C LYS A 258 15.66 -7.12 -14.27
N VAL A 259 15.44 -7.15 -12.96
CA VAL A 259 16.48 -7.07 -11.93
C VAL A 259 16.26 -8.15 -10.88
N TYR A 260 17.31 -8.52 -10.15
CA TYR A 260 17.18 -9.45 -9.02
C TYR A 260 16.32 -8.84 -7.90
N GLY A 261 15.48 -9.65 -7.29
CA GLY A 261 14.56 -9.18 -6.25
C GLY A 261 13.25 -9.94 -6.22
N TYR A 262 12.54 -9.85 -5.11
CA TYR A 262 11.16 -10.31 -5.05
C TYR A 262 10.25 -9.20 -5.58
N ASP A 263 9.37 -9.58 -6.49
CA ASP A 263 8.20 -8.80 -6.92
C ASP A 263 7.16 -9.84 -7.30
N ILE A 264 6.56 -10.46 -6.28
CA ILE A 264 5.69 -11.62 -6.47
C ILE A 264 4.51 -11.65 -5.51
N ASN A 265 3.40 -12.17 -6.01
CA ASN A 265 2.17 -12.32 -5.25
C ASN A 265 2.09 -13.70 -4.58
N TYR A 266 2.02 -13.69 -3.26
CA TYR A 266 1.82 -14.85 -2.41
C TYR A 266 0.33 -15.08 -2.16
N VAL A 267 -0.07 -16.35 -2.12
CA VAL A 267 -1.41 -16.77 -1.72
C VAL A 267 -1.41 -17.03 -0.22
N ILE A 268 -2.17 -16.25 0.53
CA ILE A 268 -2.17 -16.28 1.99
C ILE A 268 -3.06 -17.42 2.48
N ASP A 269 -2.48 -18.30 3.28
CA ASP A 269 -3.17 -19.48 3.83
C ASP A 269 -4.30 -19.06 4.80
N GLY A 270 -5.40 -19.80 4.77
CA GLY A 270 -6.60 -19.55 5.59
C GLY A 270 -7.52 -18.45 5.04
N GLU A 271 -8.53 -18.09 5.82
CA GLU A 271 -9.56 -17.10 5.48
C GLU A 271 -9.80 -16.13 6.62
N GLY A 272 -10.52 -15.03 6.34
CA GLY A 272 -10.80 -14.01 7.35
C GLY A 272 -9.55 -13.28 7.83
N MET A 273 -9.67 -12.55 8.95
CA MET A 273 -8.54 -11.82 9.52
C MET A 273 -7.53 -12.78 10.13
N ARG A 274 -6.31 -12.79 9.59
CA ARG A 274 -5.25 -13.74 9.97
C ARG A 274 -3.87 -13.13 9.84
N LYS A 275 -2.87 -13.74 10.49
CA LYS A 275 -1.47 -13.33 10.38
C LYS A 275 -0.98 -13.64 8.97
N VAL A 276 -0.54 -12.62 8.24
CA VAL A 276 0.00 -12.69 6.88
C VAL A 276 1.51 -12.82 6.90
N ALA A 277 2.17 -11.99 7.70
CA ALA A 277 3.61 -11.91 7.74
C ALA A 277 4.13 -11.58 9.14
N ALA A 278 5.37 -11.97 9.41
CA ALA A 278 6.18 -11.43 10.50
C ALA A 278 7.55 -11.03 9.96
N VAL A 279 8.02 -9.85 10.35
CA VAL A 279 9.34 -9.34 9.98
C VAL A 279 10.07 -8.89 11.24
N ARG A 280 11.38 -9.13 11.31
CA ARG A 280 12.25 -8.62 12.37
C ARG A 280 13.53 -8.05 11.77
N ASP A 281 13.93 -6.89 12.26
CA ASP A 281 15.30 -6.40 12.13
C ASP A 281 16.10 -6.81 13.38
N GLY A 282 17.19 -7.53 13.17
CA GLY A 282 18.03 -8.00 14.27
C GLY A 282 18.79 -6.87 14.97
N ALA A 283 19.16 -5.81 14.24
CA ALA A 283 20.01 -4.74 14.76
C ALA A 283 19.27 -3.78 15.70
N SER A 284 18.08 -3.33 15.30
CA SER A 284 17.22 -2.48 16.15
C SER A 284 16.35 -3.27 17.13
N GLY A 285 16.13 -4.57 16.88
CA GLY A 285 15.17 -5.37 17.63
C GLY A 285 13.72 -5.17 17.20
N ARG A 286 13.43 -4.14 16.38
CA ARG A 286 12.07 -3.89 15.88
C ARG A 286 11.54 -5.08 15.10
N ALA A 287 10.28 -5.41 15.35
CA ALA A 287 9.54 -6.44 14.66
C ALA A 287 8.14 -5.94 14.30
N LEU A 288 7.61 -6.47 13.20
CA LEU A 288 6.28 -6.19 12.67
C LEU A 288 5.55 -7.51 12.46
N GLN A 289 4.33 -7.61 12.97
CA GLN A 289 3.36 -8.60 12.49
C GLN A 289 2.31 -7.90 11.65
N LEU A 290 2.07 -8.43 10.44
CA LEU A 290 0.99 -7.99 9.58
C LEU A 290 -0.16 -8.98 9.67
N TRP A 291 -1.34 -8.49 10.00
CA TRP A 291 -2.59 -9.24 9.94
C TRP A 291 -3.50 -8.62 8.89
N ALA A 292 -4.19 -9.42 8.09
CA ALA A 292 -5.14 -8.92 7.09
C ALA A 292 -6.21 -9.95 6.72
N ASN A 293 -7.25 -9.48 6.03
CA ASN A 293 -8.33 -10.33 5.53
C ASN A 293 -8.20 -10.72 4.05
N GLN A 294 -7.28 -10.11 3.32
CA GLN A 294 -7.14 -10.33 1.89
C GLN A 294 -6.60 -11.74 1.55
N PRO A 295 -6.93 -12.29 0.38
CA PRO A 295 -6.53 -13.64 0.00
C PRO A 295 -5.07 -13.73 -0.47
N ALA A 296 -4.44 -12.59 -0.79
CA ALA A 296 -3.11 -12.52 -1.38
C ALA A 296 -2.29 -11.35 -0.81
N MET A 297 -0.98 -11.38 -1.06
CA MET A 297 -0.05 -10.31 -0.71
C MET A 297 1.10 -10.22 -1.70
N GLN A 298 1.36 -9.03 -2.25
CA GLN A 298 2.61 -8.75 -2.98
C GLN A 298 3.76 -8.58 -1.99
N LEU A 299 4.86 -9.30 -2.21
CA LEU A 299 6.17 -8.94 -1.67
C LEU A 299 6.96 -8.23 -2.77
N TYR A 300 7.31 -6.97 -2.54
CA TYR A 300 8.20 -6.22 -3.41
C TYR A 300 9.38 -5.68 -2.61
N THR A 301 10.61 -6.01 -3.02
CA THR A 301 11.83 -5.61 -2.29
C THR A 301 12.46 -4.30 -2.76
N GLY A 302 11.67 -3.38 -3.33
CA GLY A 302 12.19 -2.07 -3.74
C GLY A 302 13.20 -2.16 -4.88
N ASN A 303 13.00 -3.12 -5.80
CA ASN A 303 13.98 -3.49 -6.82
C ASN A 303 14.29 -2.36 -7.81
N GLY A 304 13.30 -1.52 -8.09
CA GLY A 304 13.38 -0.38 -9.01
C GLY A 304 13.86 0.92 -8.38
N LEU A 305 14.13 0.96 -7.07
CA LEU A 305 14.69 2.14 -6.42
C LEU A 305 16.11 2.39 -6.94
N ASN A 306 16.33 3.55 -7.55
CA ASN A 306 17.61 3.90 -8.17
C ASN A 306 18.00 5.33 -7.84
N ASN A 307 18.74 5.47 -6.74
CA ASN A 307 19.17 6.76 -6.20
C ASN A 307 18.01 7.76 -6.01
N THR A 308 16.85 7.26 -5.57
CA THR A 308 15.66 8.05 -5.32
C THR A 308 15.88 8.93 -4.09
N ARG A 309 15.68 10.24 -4.22
CA ARG A 309 15.77 11.17 -3.09
C ARG A 309 14.58 10.96 -2.13
N GLY A 310 14.90 10.68 -0.87
CA GLY A 310 13.94 10.46 0.21
C GLY A 310 13.99 11.53 1.30
N LYS A 311 13.34 11.22 2.42
CA LYS A 311 13.25 12.08 3.61
C LYS A 311 14.62 12.46 4.17
N GLY A 312 14.77 13.72 4.57
CA GLY A 312 15.98 14.22 5.20
C GLY A 312 17.22 14.17 4.32
N GLY A 313 17.05 14.14 2.99
CA GLY A 313 18.14 14.06 2.02
C GLY A 313 18.77 12.67 1.87
N ILE A 314 18.20 11.64 2.49
CA ILE A 314 18.63 10.25 2.30
C ILE A 314 18.39 9.83 0.84
N VAL A 315 19.29 9.01 0.31
CA VAL A 315 19.18 8.43 -1.04
C VAL A 315 18.79 6.96 -0.93
N TYR A 316 17.58 6.63 -1.38
CA TYR A 316 17.10 5.25 -1.44
C TYR A 316 17.63 4.55 -2.68
N ARG A 317 18.32 3.44 -2.45
CA ARG A 317 18.84 2.54 -3.49
C ARG A 317 18.02 1.26 -3.54
N GLN A 318 18.36 0.39 -4.49
CA GLN A 318 17.80 -0.95 -4.58
C GLN A 318 17.86 -1.62 -3.21
N TYR A 319 16.74 -2.23 -2.80
CA TYR A 319 16.56 -2.88 -1.50
C TYR A 319 16.55 -1.93 -0.28
N ALA A 320 16.39 -0.61 -0.44
CA ALA A 320 16.28 0.30 0.71
C ALA A 320 15.01 0.06 1.57
N GLY A 321 13.98 -0.55 1.00
CA GLY A 321 12.72 -0.86 1.67
C GLY A 321 11.97 -2.00 0.97
N PHE A 322 11.09 -2.69 1.69
CA PHE A 322 10.21 -3.72 1.14
C PHE A 322 8.73 -3.39 1.38
N CYS A 323 7.85 -3.80 0.48
CA CYS A 323 6.40 -3.68 0.60
C CYS A 323 5.76 -5.04 0.91
N LEU A 324 4.72 -5.02 1.76
CA LEU A 324 3.85 -6.15 2.06
C LEU A 324 2.41 -5.76 1.71
N GLU A 325 2.06 -5.86 0.44
CA GLU A 325 0.83 -5.29 -0.12
C GLU A 325 -0.27 -6.35 -0.13
N THR A 326 -1.04 -6.45 0.95
CA THR A 326 -2.20 -7.36 0.97
C THR A 326 -3.25 -6.91 -0.03
N GLN A 327 -3.84 -7.85 -0.78
CA GLN A 327 -4.66 -7.56 -1.96
C GLN A 327 -5.43 -8.81 -2.44
N ALA A 328 -6.28 -8.63 -3.45
CA ALA A 328 -6.71 -9.72 -4.32
C ALA A 328 -5.60 -10.12 -5.32
N TYR A 329 -5.80 -11.23 -6.03
CA TYR A 329 -4.79 -11.74 -6.96
C TYR A 329 -4.62 -10.74 -8.12
N PRO A 330 -3.40 -10.46 -8.57
CA PRO A 330 -3.17 -9.64 -9.76
C PRO A 330 -3.93 -10.22 -10.97
N ASP A 331 -4.47 -9.34 -11.80
CA ASP A 331 -5.25 -9.68 -12.99
C ASP A 331 -6.49 -10.59 -12.75
N ALA A 332 -6.98 -10.75 -11.51
CA ALA A 332 -8.13 -11.63 -11.20
C ALA A 332 -9.40 -11.37 -12.02
N VAL A 333 -9.59 -10.15 -12.52
CA VAL A 333 -10.73 -9.82 -13.39
C VAL A 333 -10.70 -10.54 -14.75
N ASN A 334 -9.53 -11.03 -15.17
CA ASN A 334 -9.31 -11.80 -16.39
C ASN A 334 -9.09 -13.30 -16.15
N HIS A 335 -9.09 -13.74 -14.88
CA HIS A 335 -8.82 -15.11 -14.46
C HIS A 335 -10.02 -15.66 -13.66
N PRO A 336 -11.01 -16.31 -14.31
CA PRO A 336 -12.21 -16.81 -13.63
C PRO A 336 -11.95 -17.88 -12.57
N GLU A 337 -10.78 -18.52 -12.60
CA GLU A 337 -10.28 -19.46 -11.59
C GLU A 337 -9.77 -18.77 -10.32
N PHE A 338 -9.50 -17.46 -10.36
CA PHE A 338 -9.13 -16.69 -9.17
C PHE A 338 -10.37 -16.20 -8.40
N PRO A 339 -10.24 -15.89 -7.10
CA PRO A 339 -11.33 -15.28 -6.35
C PRO A 339 -11.82 -14.00 -7.03
N SER A 340 -13.13 -13.89 -7.22
CA SER A 340 -13.74 -12.75 -7.90
C SER A 340 -13.44 -11.44 -7.16
N VAL A 341 -13.12 -10.41 -7.94
CA VAL A 341 -12.93 -9.02 -7.49
C VAL A 341 -14.11 -8.13 -7.85
N THR A 342 -15.19 -8.68 -8.41
CA THR A 342 -16.37 -7.92 -8.81
C THR A 342 -17.22 -7.58 -7.59
N VAL A 343 -17.49 -6.29 -7.40
CA VAL A 343 -18.42 -5.76 -6.41
C VAL A 343 -19.67 -5.27 -7.15
N ARG A 344 -20.84 -5.75 -6.74
CA ARG A 344 -22.14 -5.38 -7.33
C ARG A 344 -22.86 -4.33 -6.47
N PRO A 345 -23.83 -3.58 -7.03
CA PRO A 345 -24.62 -2.64 -6.26
C PRO A 345 -25.23 -3.27 -5.01
N GLY A 346 -25.11 -2.57 -3.88
CA GLY A 346 -25.55 -3.04 -2.56
C GLY A 346 -24.54 -3.95 -1.82
N GLN A 347 -23.45 -4.37 -2.47
CA GLN A 347 -22.35 -5.08 -1.81
C GLN A 347 -21.29 -4.10 -1.29
N VAL A 348 -20.62 -4.51 -0.22
CA VAL A 348 -19.52 -3.77 0.39
C VAL A 348 -18.24 -4.60 0.29
N TYR A 349 -17.26 -4.08 -0.42
CA TYR A 349 -15.88 -4.56 -0.38
C TYR A 349 -15.23 -4.14 0.94
N LYS A 350 -14.47 -5.05 1.55
CA LYS A 350 -13.82 -4.84 2.84
C LYS A 350 -12.37 -5.29 2.79
N HIS A 351 -11.45 -4.37 3.06
CA HIS A 351 -10.03 -4.65 3.16
C HIS A 351 -9.49 -4.12 4.47
N TYR A 352 -9.15 -5.04 5.36
CA TYR A 352 -8.65 -4.74 6.70
C TYR A 352 -7.21 -5.22 6.83
N MET A 353 -6.37 -4.34 7.36
CA MET A 353 -4.98 -4.59 7.70
C MET A 353 -4.71 -4.11 9.12
N LEU A 354 -3.84 -4.80 9.83
CA LEU A 354 -3.34 -4.42 11.14
C LEU A 354 -1.84 -4.65 11.17
N LEU A 355 -1.09 -3.55 11.33
CA LEU A 355 0.35 -3.57 11.55
C LEU A 355 0.60 -3.50 13.06
N LYS A 356 1.11 -4.58 13.63
CA LYS A 356 1.48 -4.67 15.05
C LYS A 356 3.00 -4.60 15.18
N PHE A 357 3.51 -3.48 15.69
CA PHE A 357 4.92 -3.33 15.97
C PHE A 357 5.27 -3.82 17.38
N SER A 358 6.49 -4.34 17.52
CA SER A 358 7.11 -4.76 18.78
C SER A 358 8.62 -4.53 18.66
N PHE A 359 9.37 -4.61 19.76
CA PHE A 359 10.80 -4.27 19.78
C PHE A 359 11.54 -5.09 20.82
#